data_AF-A0A9P7GEW5-F1
#
_entry.id   AF-A0A9P7GEW5-F1
#
_cell.length_a   1.000
_cell.length_b   1.000
_cell.length_c   1.000
_cell.angle_alpha   90.00
_cell.angle_beta   90.00
_cell.angle_gamma   90.00
#
_symmetry.space_group_name_H-M   'P 1'
#
loop_
_entity.id
_entity.type
_entity.pdbx_description
1 polymer ?
#
loop_
_entity_poly.entity_id
_entity_poly.type
_entity_poly.pdbx_seq_one_letter_code
_entity_poly.pdbx_strand_id
1 'polypeptide(L)'
;MAELDAHIRHLNAADEKLVRFTIGKASMESLAVANRRDFEDLAQDVLRGPDLRNILGYYSRSPGSGFYICEYGGLFVGLIALDVPSTSSDAERTDGKSASEDASPIAVIRHLYVDEPYRSTGVQEDLLSHALRVAFEANPALRVVKAHQSPLHPYVRQCLQDASFTFEENTQKVGVLRWQLDILKDVPSLVENLEVFDWTDCVPSYADSWVDPRGAILAAVEKASAGTLQVVIDSIDTLCSDVGSVSETCKFLGELYARIRARPIPSRLILHATRPSKLVPLLSQPSFSPSFTQLIAHPPVLLTHLAKDYLTPPPPASRKAKFWSAFLPLSERTHDVDRLVYGASGEGAGSATEIVVEILIRGGEGSGRKRGIERELEGWTLVDGPCDLTKLESLRGLWGKKTIEEAAPDPTQNVSFNLNLTSSQQEQRAQVPLPYAHEGKRHDDDDENNVPNATPAIFYDPDSADDIDDDDPDEDLDI
;
A
#
# COMPACT_ATOMS: atom_id res chain seq x y z
N MET A 1 48.77 -14.99 -13.55
CA MET A 1 47.54 -14.45 -12.93
C MET A 1 47.43 -13.03 -13.43
N ALA A 2 46.42 -12.73 -14.24
CA ALA A 2 46.19 -11.34 -14.66
C ALA A 2 45.77 -10.54 -13.41
N GLU A 3 46.36 -9.37 -13.20
CA GLU A 3 45.98 -8.42 -12.15
C GLU A 3 44.50 -8.05 -12.37
N LEU A 4 43.66 -8.30 -11.37
CA LEU A 4 42.26 -7.92 -11.38
C LEU A 4 42.17 -6.45 -11.01
N ASP A 5 42.35 -5.56 -11.99
CA ASP A 5 42.25 -4.12 -11.78
C ASP A 5 40.89 -3.59 -12.25
N ALA A 6 40.36 -2.65 -11.47
CA ALA A 6 39.22 -1.85 -11.87
C ALA A 6 39.66 -0.86 -12.97
N HIS A 7 38.90 -0.74 -14.04
CA HIS A 7 39.19 0.22 -15.10
C HIS A 7 37.92 0.89 -15.61
N ILE A 8 38.00 2.20 -15.85
CA ILE A 8 36.92 3.00 -16.41
C ILE A 8 37.20 3.19 -17.90
N ARG A 9 36.21 2.87 -18.73
CA ARG A 9 36.29 3.00 -20.19
C ARG A 9 35.04 3.67 -20.76
N HIS A 10 35.17 4.19 -21.98
CA HIS A 10 34.02 4.66 -22.73
C HIS A 10 33.05 3.51 -23.08
N LEU A 11 31.77 3.87 -23.17
CA LEU A 11 30.74 3.01 -23.72
C LEU A 11 31.08 2.56 -25.14
N ASN A 12 30.85 1.29 -25.45
CA ASN A 12 30.90 0.78 -26.82
C ASN A 12 29.51 0.30 -27.29
N ALA A 13 29.37 -0.04 -28.58
CA ALA A 13 28.09 -0.43 -29.15
C ALA A 13 27.55 -1.77 -28.61
N ALA A 14 28.43 -2.67 -28.14
CA ALA A 14 28.02 -3.96 -27.57
C ALA A 14 27.40 -3.80 -26.18
N ASP A 15 27.74 -2.73 -25.45
CA ASP A 15 27.26 -2.45 -24.10
C ASP A 15 25.84 -1.88 -24.06
N GLU A 16 25.29 -1.39 -25.19
CA GLU A 16 24.03 -0.64 -25.20
C GLU A 16 22.86 -1.40 -24.53
N LYS A 17 22.77 -2.70 -24.76
CA LYS A 17 21.71 -3.53 -24.19
C LYS A 17 21.86 -3.65 -22.67
N LEU A 18 23.10 -3.86 -22.21
CA LEU A 18 23.43 -3.92 -20.79
C LEU A 18 23.11 -2.59 -20.11
N VAL A 19 23.53 -1.47 -20.70
CA VAL A 19 23.28 -0.13 -20.15
C VAL A 19 21.80 0.18 -20.03
N ARG A 20 20.98 -0.07 -21.07
CA ARG A 20 19.53 0.16 -20.99
C ARG A 20 18.89 -0.71 -19.91
N PHE A 21 19.31 -1.96 -19.80
CA PHE A 21 18.84 -2.85 -18.74
C PHE A 21 19.22 -2.32 -17.36
N THR A 22 20.48 -1.92 -17.17
CA THR A 22 21.00 -1.42 -15.89
C THR A 22 20.33 -0.11 -15.48
N ILE A 23 20.13 0.83 -16.39
CA ILE A 23 19.42 2.09 -16.09
C ILE A 23 17.96 1.81 -15.72
N GLY A 24 17.28 0.95 -16.47
CA GLY A 24 15.91 0.52 -16.14
C GLY A 24 15.83 -0.14 -14.76
N LYS A 25 16.78 -1.04 -14.45
CA LYS A 25 16.91 -1.67 -13.13
C LYS A 25 17.13 -0.62 -12.03
N ALA A 26 18.05 0.33 -12.24
CA ALA A 26 18.38 1.38 -11.28
C ALA A 26 17.19 2.28 -10.95
N SER A 27 16.39 2.65 -11.96
CA SER A 27 15.16 3.43 -11.78
C SER A 27 14.06 2.68 -11.02
N MET A 28 14.15 1.34 -10.99
CA MET A 28 13.22 0.45 -10.30
C MET A 28 13.76 -0.07 -8.96
N GLU A 29 15.01 0.23 -8.59
CA GLU A 29 15.66 -0.40 -7.43
C GLU A 29 14.95 -0.06 -6.11
N SER A 30 14.34 1.12 -6.04
CA SER A 30 13.64 1.63 -4.85
C SER A 30 12.19 1.16 -4.73
N LEU A 31 11.84 0.04 -5.38
CA LEU A 31 10.48 -0.49 -5.45
C LEU A 31 9.96 -0.94 -4.08
N ALA A 32 9.15 -0.09 -3.45
CA ALA A 32 8.10 -0.55 -2.54
C ALA A 32 6.89 -1.00 -3.38
N VAL A 33 6.28 -2.15 -3.04
CA VAL A 33 5.12 -2.73 -3.77
C VAL A 33 3.99 -1.70 -3.98
N ALA A 34 3.82 -0.76 -3.06
CA ALA A 34 2.82 0.31 -3.12
C ALA A 34 3.08 1.41 -4.16
N ASN A 35 4.32 1.60 -4.62
CA ASN A 35 4.71 2.66 -5.57
C ASN A 35 5.12 2.11 -6.95
N ARG A 36 4.85 0.83 -7.21
CA ARG A 36 5.40 0.11 -8.37
C ARG A 36 5.10 0.79 -9.70
N ARG A 37 3.88 1.28 -9.88
CA ARG A 37 3.47 1.93 -11.12
C ARG A 37 4.23 3.24 -11.39
N ASP A 38 4.46 4.04 -10.36
CA ASP A 38 5.17 5.32 -10.52
C ASP A 38 6.65 5.12 -10.86
N PHE A 39 7.29 4.09 -10.29
CA PHE A 39 8.66 3.72 -10.67
C PHE A 39 8.73 3.06 -12.05
N GLU A 40 7.71 2.30 -12.46
CA GLU A 40 7.60 1.77 -13.82
C GLU A 40 7.45 2.91 -14.85
N ASP A 41 6.61 3.91 -14.57
CA ASP A 41 6.44 5.08 -15.43
C ASP A 41 7.73 5.92 -15.48
N LEU A 42 8.39 6.16 -14.33
CA LEU A 42 9.70 6.83 -14.27
C LEU A 42 10.76 6.06 -15.08
N ALA A 43 10.85 4.74 -14.92
CA ALA A 43 11.79 3.93 -15.68
C ALA A 43 11.48 4.00 -17.19
N GLN A 44 10.21 3.99 -17.59
CA GLN A 44 9.82 4.17 -18.99
C GLN A 44 10.19 5.54 -19.52
N ASP A 45 9.96 6.61 -18.76
CA ASP A 45 10.29 7.98 -19.16
C ASP A 45 11.80 8.17 -19.32
N VAL A 46 12.59 7.67 -18.36
CA VAL A 46 14.06 7.65 -18.44
C VAL A 46 14.50 6.87 -19.69
N LEU A 47 14.00 5.65 -19.90
CA LEU A 47 14.36 4.81 -21.06
C LEU A 47 13.91 5.37 -22.41
N ARG A 48 12.86 6.21 -22.43
CA ARG A 48 12.38 6.92 -23.63
C ARG A 48 13.12 8.22 -23.90
N GLY A 49 13.96 8.66 -22.95
CA GLY A 49 14.79 9.84 -23.03
C GLY A 49 15.59 9.90 -24.34
N PRO A 50 15.80 11.10 -24.90
CA PRO A 50 16.51 11.26 -26.17
C PRO A 50 17.94 10.71 -26.10
N ASP A 51 18.54 10.71 -24.91
CA ASP A 51 19.87 10.19 -24.64
C ASP A 51 19.97 8.67 -24.68
N LEU A 52 18.90 7.95 -24.35
CA LEU A 52 18.88 6.48 -24.36
C LEU A 52 18.43 5.86 -25.70
N ARG A 53 17.86 6.67 -26.61
CA ARG A 53 17.52 6.23 -27.97
C ARG A 53 18.76 5.96 -28.82
N ASN A 54 19.78 6.80 -28.72
CA ASN A 54 21.06 6.65 -29.40
C ASN A 54 22.18 7.11 -28.46
N ILE A 55 22.59 6.24 -27.54
CA ILE A 55 23.49 6.58 -26.44
C ILE A 55 24.83 7.09 -26.97
N LEU A 56 25.46 6.33 -27.88
CA LEU A 56 26.74 6.70 -28.44
C LEU A 56 26.67 8.01 -29.23
N GLY A 57 25.65 8.18 -30.07
CA GLY A 57 25.48 9.41 -30.85
C GLY A 57 25.19 10.62 -29.96
N TYR A 58 24.38 10.43 -28.92
CA TYR A 58 24.00 11.49 -27.99
C TYR A 58 25.21 12.00 -27.21
N TYR A 59 25.97 11.11 -26.55
CA TYR A 59 27.09 11.51 -25.71
C TYR A 59 28.38 11.83 -26.48
N SER A 60 28.39 11.64 -27.81
CA SER A 60 29.50 12.08 -28.69
C SER A 60 29.27 13.46 -29.32
N ARG A 61 28.14 14.13 -29.05
CA ARG A 61 27.76 15.37 -29.76
C ARG A 61 28.59 16.59 -29.40
N SER A 62 29.17 16.63 -28.21
CA SER A 62 29.86 17.80 -27.69
C SER A 62 31.16 17.40 -26.98
N PRO A 63 32.22 18.22 -27.09
CA PRO A 63 33.43 18.03 -26.32
C PRO A 63 33.11 18.09 -24.82
N GLY A 64 33.43 17.01 -24.11
CA GLY A 64 33.21 16.88 -22.67
C GLY A 64 31.93 16.13 -22.28
N SER A 65 31.02 15.83 -23.23
CA SER A 65 30.01 14.78 -23.00
C SER A 65 30.66 13.41 -23.02
N GLY A 66 30.12 12.49 -22.23
CA GLY A 66 30.62 11.12 -22.21
C GLY A 66 29.72 10.15 -21.45
N PHE A 67 29.79 8.90 -21.86
CA PHE A 67 29.19 7.76 -21.17
C PHE A 67 30.31 6.79 -20.82
N TYR A 68 30.48 6.50 -19.53
CA TYR A 68 31.58 5.71 -19.01
C TYR A 68 31.06 4.51 -18.23
N ILE A 69 31.78 3.41 -18.34
CA ILE A 69 31.54 2.16 -17.62
C ILE A 69 32.78 1.84 -16.79
N CYS A 70 32.57 1.46 -15.53
CA CYS A 70 33.59 0.85 -14.68
C CYS A 70 33.45 -0.68 -14.75
N GLU A 71 34.58 -1.36 -14.96
CA GLU A 71 34.65 -2.83 -14.96
C GLU A 71 35.74 -3.32 -14.02
N TYR A 72 35.48 -4.45 -13.34
CA TYR A 72 36.44 -5.13 -12.48
C TYR A 72 36.51 -6.60 -12.88
N GLY A 73 37.71 -7.07 -13.28
CA GLY A 73 37.88 -8.44 -13.75
C GLY A 73 37.06 -8.79 -14.99
N GLY A 74 36.74 -7.80 -15.83
CA GLY A 74 35.87 -7.96 -17.01
C GLY A 74 34.37 -8.02 -16.69
N LEU A 75 33.98 -7.80 -15.43
CA LEU A 75 32.59 -7.67 -15.01
C LEU A 75 32.20 -6.21 -14.93
N PHE A 76 30.96 -5.90 -15.34
CA PHE A 76 30.37 -4.58 -15.17
C PHE A 76 30.17 -4.26 -13.68
N VAL A 77 30.59 -3.06 -13.26
CA VAL A 77 30.51 -2.60 -11.87
C VAL A 77 29.61 -1.37 -11.74
N GLY A 78 29.72 -0.42 -12.66
CA GLY A 78 28.96 0.83 -12.58
C GLY A 78 29.07 1.65 -13.86
N LEU A 79 28.28 2.72 -13.91
CA LEU A 79 28.25 3.64 -15.04
C LEU A 79 28.03 5.08 -14.58
N ILE A 80 28.48 6.02 -15.41
CA ILE A 80 28.14 7.44 -15.31
C ILE A 80 27.98 8.04 -16.70
N ALA A 81 26.99 8.91 -16.85
CA ALA A 81 26.71 9.63 -18.08
C ALA A 81 26.65 11.13 -17.80
N LEU A 82 27.51 11.89 -18.47
CA LEU A 82 27.64 13.32 -18.33
C LEU A 82 27.36 14.00 -19.68
N ASP A 83 26.45 14.96 -19.67
CA ASP A 83 25.96 15.68 -20.83
C ASP A 83 26.38 17.15 -20.75
N VAL A 84 27.13 17.62 -21.75
CA VAL A 84 27.46 19.04 -21.94
C VAL A 84 26.67 19.55 -23.14
N PRO A 85 25.65 20.41 -22.99
CA PRO A 85 24.87 20.90 -24.11
C PRO A 85 25.76 21.68 -25.09
N SER A 86 25.63 21.38 -26.39
CA SER A 86 26.22 22.21 -27.44
C SER A 86 25.39 23.48 -27.58
N THR A 87 26.07 24.63 -27.63
CA THR A 87 25.49 26.00 -27.58
C THR A 87 24.54 26.38 -28.72
N SER A 88 24.06 25.44 -29.55
CA SER A 88 23.31 25.76 -30.77
C SER A 88 22.02 24.97 -31.04
N SER A 89 21.54 24.03 -30.20
CA SER A 89 20.24 23.40 -30.50
C SER A 89 19.40 22.78 -29.37
N ASP A 90 19.96 22.49 -28.20
CA ASP A 90 19.29 21.54 -27.28
C ASP A 90 18.83 22.16 -25.95
N ALA A 91 18.37 23.41 -25.97
CA ALA A 91 17.59 23.97 -24.86
C ALA A 91 16.20 23.30 -24.87
N GLU A 92 16.10 22.12 -24.27
CA GLU A 92 14.81 21.56 -23.88
C GLU A 92 14.08 22.60 -23.01
N ARG A 93 12.85 22.90 -23.42
CA ARG A 93 11.96 23.87 -22.79
C ARG A 93 11.63 23.43 -21.37
N THR A 94 12.29 24.03 -20.38
CA THR A 94 11.72 24.21 -19.05
C THR A 94 11.44 25.70 -18.83
N ASP A 95 10.15 25.98 -18.67
CA ASP A 95 9.50 27.20 -18.21
C ASP A 95 10.22 28.56 -18.39
N GLY A 96 9.84 29.25 -19.46
CA GLY A 96 9.35 30.63 -19.41
C GLY A 96 10.06 31.64 -18.49
N LYS A 97 11.39 31.71 -18.46
CA LYS A 97 12.13 32.89 -18.00
C LYS A 97 13.23 33.25 -19.00
N SER A 98 13.20 34.51 -19.40
CA SER A 98 14.07 35.17 -20.36
C SER A 98 15.55 34.83 -20.15
N ALA A 99 16.21 34.41 -21.23
CA ALA A 99 17.65 34.20 -21.30
C ALA A 99 18.41 35.46 -20.86
N SER A 100 19.18 35.34 -19.76
CA SER A 100 20.22 36.30 -19.41
C SER A 100 21.50 35.99 -20.19
N GLU A 101 22.15 37.06 -20.62
CA GLU A 101 23.21 37.15 -21.64
C GLU A 101 24.59 36.62 -21.20
N ASP A 102 24.64 35.62 -20.30
CA ASP A 102 25.87 35.15 -19.65
C ASP A 102 25.90 33.61 -19.44
N ALA A 103 25.31 32.85 -20.37
CA ALA A 103 25.15 31.40 -20.26
C ALA A 103 26.46 30.64 -20.56
N SER A 104 27.35 30.57 -19.56
CA SER A 104 28.42 29.55 -19.55
C SER A 104 27.78 28.16 -19.71
N PRO A 105 28.36 27.22 -20.47
CA PRO A 105 27.79 25.88 -20.64
C PRO A 105 27.66 25.20 -19.27
N ILE A 106 26.49 24.61 -19.01
CA ILE A 106 26.17 23.87 -17.79
C ILE A 106 26.16 22.39 -18.16
N ALA A 107 27.00 21.57 -17.54
CA ALA A 107 26.95 20.12 -17.73
C ALA A 107 25.90 19.49 -16.80
N VAL A 108 25.33 18.35 -17.19
CA VAL A 108 24.34 17.61 -16.41
C VAL A 108 24.75 16.14 -16.31
N ILE A 109 24.88 15.62 -15.10
CA ILE A 109 24.99 14.19 -14.83
C ILE A 109 23.58 13.61 -14.99
N ARG A 110 23.40 12.82 -16.05
CA ARG A 110 22.11 12.22 -16.43
C ARG A 110 21.90 10.89 -15.73
N HIS A 111 22.96 10.08 -15.63
CA HIS A 111 22.93 8.75 -15.03
C HIS A 111 24.17 8.55 -14.17
N LEU A 112 24.00 8.02 -12.97
CA LEU A 112 25.07 7.55 -12.11
C LEU A 112 24.55 6.32 -11.37
N TYR A 113 25.21 5.18 -11.56
CA TYR A 113 24.83 3.91 -10.94
C TYR A 113 26.06 3.07 -10.62
N VAL A 114 26.06 2.46 -9.44
CA VAL A 114 27.02 1.42 -9.05
C VAL A 114 26.23 0.21 -8.57
N ASP A 115 26.64 -0.97 -9.03
CA ASP A 115 26.03 -2.22 -8.62
C ASP A 115 26.28 -2.47 -7.14
N GLU A 116 25.25 -2.99 -6.46
CA GLU A 116 25.15 -2.99 -5.01
C GLU A 116 26.36 -3.57 -4.27
N PRO A 117 26.97 -4.69 -4.69
CA PRO A 117 28.14 -5.26 -4.01
C PRO A 117 29.40 -4.36 -4.03
N TYR A 118 29.42 -3.33 -4.87
CA TYR A 118 30.59 -2.47 -5.09
C TYR A 118 30.39 -1.03 -4.60
N ARG A 119 29.27 -0.71 -3.95
CA ARG A 119 28.99 0.67 -3.49
C ARG A 119 29.91 1.12 -2.36
N SER A 120 30.41 0.19 -1.55
CA SER A 120 31.34 0.49 -0.45
C SER A 120 32.79 0.64 -0.91
N THR A 121 33.11 0.39 -2.18
CA THR A 121 34.51 0.34 -2.66
C THR A 121 35.01 1.65 -3.25
N GLY A 122 34.20 2.71 -3.29
CA GLY A 122 34.61 4.01 -3.81
C GLY A 122 34.42 4.20 -5.33
N VAL A 123 33.74 3.26 -6.00
CA VAL A 123 33.64 3.28 -7.47
C VAL A 123 32.83 4.47 -7.98
N GLN A 124 31.83 4.93 -7.23
CA GLN A 124 31.04 6.09 -7.60
C GLN A 124 31.89 7.38 -7.61
N GLU A 125 32.83 7.53 -6.67
CA GLU A 125 33.75 8.65 -6.59
C GLU A 125 34.76 8.62 -7.75
N ASP A 126 35.25 7.44 -8.11
CA ASP A 126 36.15 7.25 -9.26
C ASP A 126 35.45 7.57 -10.59
N LEU A 127 34.22 7.08 -10.77
CA LEU A 127 33.38 7.39 -11.94
C LEU A 127 33.11 8.88 -12.05
N LEU A 128 32.69 9.52 -10.95
CA LEU A 128 32.41 10.95 -10.90
C LEU A 128 33.67 11.76 -11.21
N SER A 129 34.77 11.47 -10.53
CA SER A 129 36.04 12.17 -10.72
C SER A 129 36.56 12.02 -12.15
N HIS A 130 36.44 10.83 -12.74
CA HIS A 130 36.83 10.58 -14.13
C HIS A 130 35.99 11.42 -15.10
N ALA A 131 34.66 11.37 -14.99
CA ALA A 131 33.76 12.09 -15.89
C ALA A 131 33.96 13.61 -15.80
N LEU A 132 34.05 14.16 -14.59
CA LEU A 132 34.30 15.59 -14.37
C LEU A 132 35.65 16.00 -14.97
N ARG A 133 36.71 15.24 -14.71
CA ARG A 133 38.04 15.52 -15.26
C ARG A 133 38.02 15.59 -16.78
N VAL A 134 37.42 14.60 -17.45
CA VAL A 134 37.33 14.58 -18.92
C VAL A 134 36.51 15.76 -19.44
N ALA A 135 35.42 16.14 -18.77
CA ALA A 135 34.60 17.27 -19.19
C ALA A 135 35.29 18.63 -19.04
N PHE A 136 35.94 18.89 -17.91
CA PHE A 136 36.68 20.13 -17.68
C PHE A 136 37.96 20.23 -18.54
N GLU A 137 38.63 19.10 -18.82
CA GLU A 137 39.76 19.06 -19.75
C GLU A 137 39.31 19.34 -21.19
N ALA A 138 38.17 18.78 -21.62
CA ALA A 138 37.65 18.95 -22.98
C ALA A 138 36.97 20.31 -23.21
N ASN A 139 36.42 20.94 -22.17
CA ASN A 139 35.72 22.21 -22.25
C ASN A 139 36.14 23.18 -21.13
N PRO A 140 37.17 24.03 -21.37
CA PRO A 140 37.64 25.01 -20.39
C PRO A 140 36.63 26.11 -20.02
N ALA A 141 35.56 26.27 -20.81
CA ALA A 141 34.49 27.23 -20.55
C ALA A 141 33.40 26.66 -19.62
N LEU A 142 33.46 25.37 -19.30
CA LEU A 142 32.54 24.74 -18.35
C LEU A 142 32.75 25.36 -16.95
N ARG A 143 31.66 25.86 -16.36
CA ARG A 143 31.69 26.48 -15.02
C ARG A 143 30.84 25.76 -14.00
N VAL A 144 29.78 25.10 -14.45
CA VAL A 144 28.77 24.50 -13.57
C VAL A 144 28.45 23.09 -14.06
N VAL A 145 28.36 22.15 -13.11
CA VAL A 145 27.84 20.80 -13.33
C VAL A 145 26.66 20.60 -12.41
N LYS A 146 25.54 20.15 -12.96
CA LYS A 146 24.33 19.79 -12.23
C LYS A 146 24.18 18.26 -12.22
N ALA A 147 23.53 17.73 -11.20
CA ALA A 147 23.23 16.31 -11.10
C ALA A 147 21.81 16.14 -10.55
N HIS A 148 21.07 15.20 -11.11
CA HIS A 148 19.84 14.74 -10.47
C HIS A 148 20.17 13.71 -9.41
N GLN A 149 19.45 13.77 -8.29
CA GLN A 149 19.62 12.83 -7.19
C GLN A 149 18.26 12.38 -6.66
N SER A 150 18.25 11.18 -6.10
CA SER A 150 17.09 10.60 -5.43
C SER A 150 17.44 10.30 -3.98
N PRO A 151 16.55 10.56 -3.02
CA PRO A 151 16.75 10.18 -1.62
C PRO A 151 16.83 8.65 -1.45
N LEU A 152 16.40 7.89 -2.46
CA LEU A 152 16.39 6.44 -2.46
C LEU A 152 17.73 5.83 -2.92
N HIS A 153 18.71 6.66 -3.29
CA HIS A 153 20.06 6.25 -3.66
C HIS A 153 21.09 6.98 -2.78
N PRO A 154 21.17 6.65 -1.47
CA PRO A 154 21.97 7.39 -0.50
C PRO A 154 23.47 7.43 -0.85
N TYR A 155 24.00 6.38 -1.47
CA TYR A 155 25.41 6.33 -1.90
C TYR A 155 25.74 7.40 -2.95
N VAL A 156 24.81 7.72 -3.87
CA VAL A 156 24.99 8.78 -4.87
C VAL A 156 25.01 10.14 -4.19
N ARG A 157 24.12 10.33 -3.21
CA ARG A 157 24.05 11.57 -2.44
C ARG A 157 25.34 11.85 -1.68
N GLN A 158 25.86 10.86 -0.97
CA GLN A 158 27.12 10.99 -0.24
C GLN A 158 28.28 11.34 -1.20
N CYS A 159 28.39 10.61 -2.31
CA CYS A 159 29.40 10.85 -3.34
C CYS A 159 29.36 12.29 -3.89
N LEU A 160 28.17 12.82 -4.20
CA LEU A 160 28.01 14.19 -4.68
C LEU A 160 28.36 15.24 -3.61
N GLN A 161 27.98 15.00 -2.36
CA GLN A 161 28.32 15.89 -1.24
C GLN A 161 29.83 15.96 -1.00
N ASP A 162 30.51 14.82 -1.04
CA ASP A 162 31.96 14.74 -0.90
C ASP A 162 32.67 15.44 -2.06
N ALA A 163 32.08 15.41 -3.25
CA ALA A 163 32.51 16.19 -4.42
C ALA A 163 32.10 17.68 -4.38
N SER A 164 31.62 18.18 -3.24
CA SER A 164 31.25 19.59 -3.02
C SER A 164 30.07 20.10 -3.85
N PHE A 165 29.19 19.22 -4.33
CA PHE A 165 27.93 19.65 -4.94
C PHE A 165 27.03 20.31 -3.90
N THR A 166 26.40 21.42 -4.27
CA THR A 166 25.46 22.14 -3.42
C THR A 166 24.04 22.05 -3.98
N PHE A 167 23.05 22.08 -3.09
CA PHE A 167 21.65 21.99 -3.46
C PHE A 167 21.18 23.29 -4.12
N GLU A 168 20.47 23.17 -5.25
CA GLU A 168 19.97 24.32 -6.01
C GLU A 168 18.42 24.41 -5.95
N GLU A 169 17.70 23.38 -6.42
CA GLU A 169 16.23 23.40 -6.49
C GLU A 169 15.59 22.00 -6.56
N ASN A 170 14.27 21.91 -6.29
CA ASN A 170 13.47 20.69 -6.37
C ASN A 170 12.81 20.54 -7.75
N THR A 171 13.02 19.40 -8.44
CA THR A 171 12.55 19.21 -9.83
C THR A 171 11.26 18.38 -9.98
N GLN A 172 11.00 17.36 -9.14
CA GLN A 172 9.78 16.52 -9.30
C GLN A 172 9.37 15.74 -8.04
N LYS A 173 8.08 15.38 -7.96
CA LYS A 173 7.50 14.47 -6.94
C LYS A 173 7.07 13.17 -7.62
N VAL A 174 7.39 12.01 -7.05
CA VAL A 174 7.12 10.67 -7.60
C VAL A 174 6.36 9.84 -6.56
N GLY A 175 5.47 8.92 -6.98
CA GLY A 175 4.79 8.00 -6.06
C GLY A 175 3.41 8.46 -5.56
N VAL A 176 2.54 7.50 -5.24
CA VAL A 176 1.20 7.69 -4.63
C VAL A 176 1.25 8.52 -3.33
N LEU A 177 2.34 8.41 -2.55
CA LEU A 177 2.57 9.19 -1.34
C LEU A 177 3.22 10.57 -1.58
N ARG A 178 3.39 10.98 -2.84
CA ARG A 178 4.15 12.18 -3.23
C ARG A 178 5.55 12.19 -2.60
N TRP A 179 6.32 11.12 -2.78
CA TRP A 179 7.74 11.14 -2.42
C TRP A 179 8.37 12.29 -3.17
N GLN A 180 8.81 13.29 -2.42
CA GLN A 180 9.66 14.31 -2.98
C GLN A 180 11.00 13.64 -3.29
N LEU A 181 11.54 13.87 -4.49
CA LEU A 181 12.99 13.76 -4.68
C LEU A 181 13.60 14.85 -3.79
N ASP A 182 13.85 14.52 -2.52
CA ASP A 182 14.40 15.45 -1.54
C ASP A 182 15.92 15.28 -1.43
N ILE A 183 16.64 16.41 -1.49
CA ILE A 183 17.52 16.73 -0.36
C ILE A 183 16.68 17.61 0.57
N LEU A 184 16.51 17.09 1.79
CA LEU A 184 16.05 17.73 3.03
C LEU A 184 15.59 19.19 2.88
N LYS A 185 14.28 19.40 3.02
CA LYS A 185 13.82 20.47 3.88
C LYS A 185 13.19 19.85 5.10
N ASP A 186 13.62 20.37 6.25
CA ASP A 186 12.83 20.45 7.46
C ASP A 186 11.35 20.30 7.15
N VAL A 187 10.74 19.21 7.64
CA VAL A 187 9.33 19.24 7.97
C VAL A 187 9.15 20.55 8.74
N PRO A 188 8.34 21.51 8.25
CA PRO A 188 8.27 22.82 8.87
C PRO A 188 7.76 22.64 10.29
N SER A 189 8.65 22.63 11.29
CA SER A 189 8.45 22.83 12.74
C SER A 189 7.09 22.41 13.35
N LEU A 190 6.49 21.36 12.81
CA LEU A 190 5.31 20.65 13.28
C LEU A 190 5.88 19.29 13.65
N VAL A 191 6.42 19.04 14.84
CA VAL A 191 5.86 19.26 16.16
C VAL A 191 7.06 19.07 17.11
N GLU A 192 7.20 19.83 18.20
CA GLU A 192 8.21 19.54 19.25
C GLU A 192 8.10 18.12 19.87
N ASN A 193 7.12 17.31 19.43
CA ASN A 193 6.75 16.00 19.94
C ASN A 193 6.85 14.86 18.91
N LEU A 194 7.49 15.05 17.76
CA LEU A 194 7.73 13.99 16.77
C LEU A 194 9.21 13.60 16.74
N GLU A 195 9.50 12.33 16.97
CA GLU A 195 10.84 11.76 16.84
C GLU A 195 10.81 10.70 15.75
N VAL A 196 11.70 10.83 14.76
CA VAL A 196 11.80 9.91 13.61
C VAL A 196 13.12 9.15 13.75
N PHE A 197 13.03 7.83 13.69
CA PHE A 197 14.18 6.94 13.66
C PHE A 197 14.26 6.29 12.29
N ASP A 198 15.36 6.52 11.59
CA ASP A 198 15.57 6.02 10.25
C ASP A 198 16.55 4.83 10.28
N TRP A 199 16.11 3.71 9.71
CA TRP A 199 16.88 2.48 9.59
C TRP A 199 16.97 1.97 8.15
N THR A 200 16.63 2.79 7.15
CA THR A 200 16.66 2.35 5.75
C THR A 200 18.04 1.90 5.28
N ASP A 201 19.11 2.42 5.89
CA ASP A 201 20.49 2.04 5.59
C ASP A 201 20.98 0.82 6.40
N CYS A 202 20.16 0.29 7.31
CA CYS A 202 20.51 -0.80 8.24
C CYS A 202 19.87 -2.13 7.83
N VAL A 203 20.12 -2.56 6.59
CA VAL A 203 19.55 -3.79 6.03
C VAL A 203 20.48 -4.99 6.28
N PRO A 204 19.98 -6.12 6.80
CA PRO A 204 20.82 -7.28 7.06
C PRO A 204 21.44 -7.81 5.76
N SER A 205 22.71 -8.19 5.81
CA SER A 205 23.54 -8.64 4.68
C SER A 205 23.98 -7.55 3.69
N TYR A 206 23.49 -6.31 3.83
CA TYR A 206 23.89 -5.18 2.98
C TYR A 206 24.65 -4.09 3.76
N ALA A 207 24.36 -3.92 5.06
CA ALA A 207 25.14 -3.06 5.93
C ALA A 207 26.38 -3.77 6.48
N ASP A 208 27.56 -3.14 6.37
CA ASP A 208 28.84 -3.64 6.93
C ASP A 208 28.74 -3.88 8.45
N SER A 209 27.83 -3.15 9.11
CA SER A 209 27.52 -3.27 10.53
C SER A 209 26.00 -3.27 10.76
N TRP A 210 25.30 -4.28 10.26
CA TRP A 210 23.88 -4.46 10.60
C TRP A 210 23.70 -4.54 12.12
N VAL A 211 22.80 -3.70 12.65
CA VAL A 211 22.38 -3.71 14.05
C VAL A 211 20.90 -3.98 14.08
N ASP A 212 20.49 -4.99 14.84
CA ASP A 212 19.08 -5.30 15.05
C ASP A 212 18.34 -4.08 15.65
N PRO A 213 17.38 -3.49 14.92
CA PRO A 213 16.70 -2.27 15.35
C PRO A 213 15.76 -2.50 16.54
N ARG A 214 15.38 -3.76 16.85
CA ARG A 214 14.41 -4.09 17.90
C ARG A 214 14.80 -3.50 19.25
N GLY A 215 16.07 -3.63 19.65
CA GLY A 215 16.55 -3.10 20.93
C GLY A 215 16.47 -1.56 20.99
N ALA A 216 16.83 -0.89 19.90
CA ALA A 216 16.78 0.57 19.79
C ALA A 216 15.33 1.09 19.83
N ILE A 217 14.40 0.41 19.14
CA ILE A 217 12.96 0.75 19.15
C ILE A 217 12.39 0.66 20.57
N LEU A 218 12.69 -0.42 21.31
CA LEU A 218 12.22 -0.56 22.70
C LEU A 218 12.78 0.54 23.59
N ALA A 219 14.09 0.83 23.47
CA ALA A 219 14.74 1.89 24.23
C ALA A 219 14.16 3.28 23.93
N ALA A 220 13.82 3.56 22.67
CA ALA A 220 13.16 4.81 22.28
C ALA A 220 11.79 4.99 22.95
N VAL A 221 10.98 3.92 22.98
CA VAL A 221 9.66 3.94 23.64
C VAL A 221 9.78 4.09 25.16
N GLU A 222 10.81 3.50 25.77
CA GLU A 222 11.09 3.65 27.21
C GLU A 222 11.57 5.06 27.57
N LYS A 223 12.36 5.70 26.69
CA LYS A 223 12.87 7.07 26.88
C LYS A 223 11.81 8.15 26.61
N ALA A 224 10.75 7.81 25.88
CA ALA A 224 9.70 8.77 25.51
C ALA A 224 9.04 9.41 26.76
N SER A 225 8.76 10.72 26.66
CA SER A 225 8.17 11.53 27.74
C SER A 225 6.89 10.91 28.30
N ALA A 226 6.56 11.15 29.57
CA ALA A 226 5.48 10.47 30.31
C ALA A 226 4.03 10.74 29.81
N GLY A 227 3.84 11.36 28.63
CA GLY A 227 2.55 11.70 28.03
C GLY A 227 1.91 10.59 27.18
N THR A 228 0.87 10.96 26.44
CA THR A 228 0.30 10.16 25.33
C THR A 228 1.39 9.84 24.32
N LEU A 229 1.56 8.57 23.99
CA LEU A 229 2.55 8.14 23.01
C LEU A 229 1.85 7.50 21.80
N GLN A 230 2.25 7.92 20.60
CA GLN A 230 1.90 7.23 19.35
C GLN A 230 3.18 6.68 18.74
N VAL A 231 3.22 5.36 18.55
CA VAL A 231 4.35 4.68 17.91
C VAL A 231 3.87 4.19 16.56
N VAL A 232 4.59 4.58 15.50
CA VAL A 232 4.29 4.16 14.13
C VAL A 232 5.44 3.29 13.65
N ILE A 233 5.15 2.07 13.20
CA ILE A 233 6.07 1.24 12.41
C ILE A 233 5.56 1.27 10.97
N ASP A 234 6.38 1.79 10.07
CA ASP A 234 6.08 2.06 8.66
C ASP A 234 6.02 0.80 7.79
N SER A 235 6.77 -0.25 8.14
CA SER A 235 6.68 -1.56 7.49
C SER A 235 7.05 -2.71 8.42
N ILE A 236 6.03 -3.37 8.97
CA ILE A 236 6.26 -4.58 9.78
C ILE A 236 6.74 -5.78 8.96
N ASP A 237 6.45 -5.80 7.65
CA ASP A 237 6.88 -6.88 6.77
C ASP A 237 8.38 -6.75 6.45
N THR A 238 8.89 -5.53 6.26
CA THR A 238 10.33 -5.27 6.14
C THR A 238 11.03 -5.69 7.42
N LEU A 239 10.54 -5.25 8.58
CA LEU A 239 11.09 -5.67 9.88
C LEU A 239 11.10 -7.21 10.04
N CYS A 240 10.05 -7.90 9.60
CA CYS A 240 10.01 -9.37 9.65
C CYS A 240 10.99 -10.02 8.68
N SER A 241 11.18 -9.43 7.51
CA SER A 241 12.19 -9.87 6.54
C SER A 241 13.58 -9.74 7.16
N ASP A 242 13.86 -8.61 7.82
CA ASP A 242 15.15 -8.32 8.43
C ASP A 242 15.46 -9.24 9.61
N VAL A 243 14.46 -9.49 10.46
CA VAL A 243 14.56 -10.45 11.57
C VAL A 243 14.66 -11.90 11.07
N GLY A 244 14.13 -12.19 9.88
CA GLY A 244 14.11 -13.53 9.29
C GLY A 244 13.13 -14.51 9.97
N SER A 245 12.30 -14.04 10.91
CA SER A 245 11.38 -14.90 11.69
C SER A 245 10.07 -14.20 12.05
N VAL A 246 8.96 -14.78 11.58
CA VAL A 246 7.58 -14.33 11.90
C VAL A 246 7.31 -14.41 13.41
N SER A 247 7.71 -15.51 14.05
CA SER A 247 7.48 -15.73 15.48
C SER A 247 8.24 -14.72 16.33
N GLU A 248 9.50 -14.47 16.01
CA GLU A 248 10.29 -13.46 16.74
C GLU A 248 9.77 -12.05 16.52
N THR A 249 9.35 -11.73 15.30
CA THR A 249 8.76 -10.42 15.00
C THR A 249 7.45 -10.20 15.75
N CYS A 250 6.56 -11.21 15.80
CA CYS A 250 5.35 -11.15 16.60
C CYS A 250 5.63 -11.02 18.10
N LYS A 251 6.63 -11.74 18.63
CA LYS A 251 7.05 -11.60 20.03
C LYS A 251 7.52 -10.18 20.33
N PHE A 252 8.37 -9.64 19.48
CA PHE A 252 8.86 -8.27 19.58
C PHE A 252 7.71 -7.24 19.54
N LEU A 253 6.82 -7.34 18.56
CA LEU A 253 5.66 -6.44 18.45
C LEU A 253 4.73 -6.56 19.66
N GLY A 254 4.59 -7.75 20.23
CA GLY A 254 3.86 -7.98 21.47
C GLY A 254 4.52 -7.32 22.68
N GLU A 255 5.85 -7.39 22.77
CA GLU A 255 6.66 -6.74 23.80
C GLU A 255 6.59 -5.21 23.71
N LEU A 256 6.65 -4.68 22.48
CA LEU A 256 6.48 -3.27 22.16
C LEU A 256 5.08 -2.79 22.55
N TYR A 257 4.04 -3.53 22.14
CA TYR A 257 2.66 -3.24 22.50
C TYR A 257 2.43 -3.27 24.01
N ALA A 258 3.02 -4.25 24.72
CA ALA A 258 2.92 -4.34 26.18
C ALA A 258 3.51 -3.11 26.88
N ARG A 259 4.66 -2.59 26.42
CA ARG A 259 5.25 -1.34 26.95
C ARG A 259 4.35 -0.13 26.71
N ILE A 260 3.78 -0.01 25.52
CA ILE A 260 2.88 1.10 25.17
C ILE A 260 1.60 1.01 26.02
N ARG A 261 1.05 -0.19 26.21
CA ARG A 261 -0.16 -0.44 27.00
C ARG A 261 0.05 -0.24 28.51
N ALA A 262 1.26 -0.49 29.02
CA ALA A 262 1.60 -0.30 30.42
C ALA A 262 1.63 1.19 30.85
N ARG A 263 1.60 2.11 29.89
CA ARG A 263 1.58 3.55 30.16
C ARG A 263 0.24 3.95 30.79
N PRO A 264 0.23 4.88 31.77
CA PRO A 264 -0.99 5.28 32.47
C PRO A 264 -1.95 6.11 31.59
N ILE A 265 -1.44 6.68 30.50
CA ILE A 265 -2.17 7.56 29.58
C ILE A 265 -2.44 6.77 28.28
N PRO A 266 -3.64 6.89 27.68
CA PRO A 266 -3.98 6.18 26.44
C PRO A 266 -2.93 6.45 25.36
N SER A 267 -2.29 5.39 24.90
CA SER A 267 -1.22 5.41 23.89
C SER A 267 -1.58 4.44 22.76
N ARG A 268 -1.00 4.63 21.58
CA ARG A 268 -1.38 3.89 20.37
C ARG A 268 -0.15 3.31 19.67
N LEU A 269 -0.25 2.06 19.24
CA LEU A 269 0.66 1.45 18.30
C LEU A 269 -0.03 1.40 16.93
N ILE A 270 0.62 1.94 15.91
CA ILE A 270 0.17 1.98 14.52
C ILE A 270 1.16 1.14 13.72
N LEU A 271 0.68 0.11 13.05
CA LEU A 271 1.49 -0.84 12.30
C LEU A 271 1.04 -0.81 10.84
N HIS A 272 1.97 -0.48 9.94
CA HIS A 272 1.75 -0.54 8.51
C HIS A 272 2.24 -1.87 7.97
N ALA A 273 1.38 -2.55 7.22
CA ALA A 273 1.63 -3.84 6.62
C ALA A 273 1.22 -3.82 5.15
N THR A 274 1.94 -4.59 4.35
CA THR A 274 1.62 -4.92 2.97
C THR A 274 0.58 -6.04 2.93
N ARG A 275 -0.12 -6.19 1.80
CA ARG A 275 -1.02 -7.32 1.57
C ARG A 275 -0.52 -8.10 0.35
N PRO A 276 -0.28 -9.42 0.47
CA PRO A 276 -0.45 -10.25 1.66
C PRO A 276 0.68 -10.08 2.69
N SER A 277 0.35 -10.18 3.98
CA SER A 277 1.33 -10.20 5.08
C SER A 277 1.15 -11.46 5.94
N LYS A 278 2.27 -12.07 6.33
CA LYS A 278 2.29 -13.21 7.27
C LYS A 278 1.98 -12.79 8.71
N LEU A 279 2.15 -11.51 9.04
CA LEU A 279 1.97 -10.98 10.39
C LEU A 279 0.52 -10.56 10.65
N VAL A 280 -0.16 -9.96 9.66
CA VAL A 280 -1.52 -9.41 9.82
C VAL A 280 -2.51 -10.41 10.44
N PRO A 281 -2.58 -11.70 10.01
CA PRO A 281 -3.47 -12.67 10.63
C PRO A 281 -3.18 -12.90 12.13
N LEU A 282 -1.92 -12.84 12.54
CA LEU A 282 -1.48 -13.05 13.92
C LEU A 282 -1.76 -11.80 14.78
N LEU A 283 -1.47 -10.61 14.24
CA LEU A 283 -1.66 -9.34 14.95
C LEU A 283 -3.15 -8.96 15.07
N SER A 284 -3.99 -9.46 14.17
CA SER A 284 -5.44 -9.24 14.22
C SER A 284 -6.13 -10.12 15.26
N GLN A 285 -5.46 -11.11 15.86
CA GLN A 285 -6.07 -11.98 16.86
C GLN A 285 -6.40 -11.22 18.16
N PRO A 286 -7.49 -11.59 18.87
CA PRO A 286 -7.82 -11.00 20.17
C PRO A 286 -6.73 -11.21 21.23
N SER A 287 -5.92 -12.27 21.07
CA SER A 287 -4.77 -12.58 21.93
C SER A 287 -3.66 -11.53 21.87
N PHE A 288 -3.45 -10.90 20.71
CA PHE A 288 -2.47 -9.83 20.54
C PHE A 288 -2.98 -8.52 21.12
N SER A 289 -4.21 -8.13 20.75
CA SER A 289 -4.87 -6.96 21.32
C SER A 289 -6.38 -7.15 21.47
N PRO A 290 -6.98 -6.88 22.64
CA PRO A 290 -8.42 -7.01 22.84
C PRO A 290 -9.23 -5.98 22.02
N SER A 291 -8.62 -4.85 21.68
CA SER A 291 -9.19 -3.82 20.81
C SER A 291 -8.25 -3.48 19.66
N PHE A 292 -8.77 -3.36 18.44
CA PHE A 292 -7.98 -2.85 17.33
C PHE A 292 -8.88 -2.19 16.28
N THR A 293 -8.25 -1.32 15.49
CA THR A 293 -8.81 -0.77 14.26
C THR A 293 -7.86 -1.17 13.14
N GLN A 294 -8.38 -1.83 12.11
CA GLN A 294 -7.63 -2.15 10.91
C GLN A 294 -8.26 -1.41 9.73
N LEU A 295 -7.41 -0.75 8.97
CA LEU A 295 -7.76 -0.06 7.74
C LEU A 295 -7.16 -0.85 6.59
N ILE A 296 -7.99 -1.23 5.62
CA ILE A 296 -7.57 -1.99 4.45
C ILE A 296 -7.90 -1.15 3.23
N ALA A 297 -6.88 -0.78 2.48
CA ALA A 297 -7.06 -0.08 1.21
C ALA A 297 -7.41 -1.07 0.10
N HIS A 298 -8.47 -0.78 -0.62
CA HIS A 298 -8.97 -1.53 -1.76
C HIS A 298 -9.05 -0.61 -2.98
N PRO A 299 -8.77 -1.13 -4.20
CA PRO A 299 -8.93 -0.35 -5.41
C PRO A 299 -10.44 -0.14 -5.71
N PRO A 300 -10.90 1.07 -6.06
CA PRO A 300 -12.30 1.35 -6.40
C PRO A 300 -12.91 0.40 -7.45
N VAL A 301 -12.08 -0.11 -8.37
CA VAL A 301 -12.47 -1.09 -9.39
C VAL A 301 -13.13 -2.34 -8.81
N LEU A 302 -12.75 -2.74 -7.59
CA LEU A 302 -13.32 -3.91 -6.91
C LEU A 302 -14.83 -3.76 -6.72
N LEU A 303 -15.30 -2.57 -6.33
CA LEU A 303 -16.72 -2.28 -6.17
C LEU A 303 -17.45 -2.24 -7.51
N THR A 304 -16.75 -1.78 -8.55
CA THR A 304 -17.29 -1.75 -9.92
C THR A 304 -17.48 -3.15 -10.47
N HIS A 305 -16.51 -4.04 -10.26
CA HIS A 305 -16.59 -5.43 -10.66
C HIS A 305 -17.71 -6.18 -9.91
N LEU A 306 -17.83 -5.99 -8.59
CA LEU A 306 -18.95 -6.55 -7.81
C LEU A 306 -20.32 -6.08 -8.33
N ALA A 307 -20.45 -4.80 -8.66
CA ALA A 307 -21.70 -4.27 -9.19
C ALA A 307 -22.05 -4.82 -10.58
N LYS A 308 -21.07 -4.99 -11.47
CA LYS A 308 -21.27 -5.44 -12.85
C LYS A 308 -21.47 -6.95 -12.94
N ASP A 309 -20.56 -7.72 -12.34
CA ASP A 309 -20.42 -9.15 -12.63
C ASP A 309 -21.14 -10.01 -11.59
N TYR A 310 -21.27 -9.50 -10.35
CA TYR A 310 -21.98 -10.18 -9.26
C TYR A 310 -23.35 -9.57 -8.97
N LEU A 311 -23.72 -8.47 -9.64
CA LEU A 311 -24.96 -7.73 -9.39
C LEU A 311 -25.15 -7.38 -7.90
N THR A 312 -24.04 -7.04 -7.24
CA THR A 312 -23.95 -6.67 -5.82
C THR A 312 -23.28 -5.31 -5.65
N PRO A 313 -23.92 -4.21 -6.10
CA PRO A 313 -23.36 -2.87 -5.90
C PRO A 313 -23.24 -2.56 -4.40
N PRO A 314 -22.30 -1.68 -4.00
CA PRO A 314 -22.14 -1.28 -2.60
C PRO A 314 -23.44 -0.68 -2.02
N PRO A 315 -23.71 -0.86 -0.72
CA PRO A 315 -24.83 -0.22 -0.04
C PRO A 315 -24.79 1.31 -0.23
N PRO A 316 -25.96 1.98 -0.36
CA PRO A 316 -27.31 1.46 -0.13
C PRO A 316 -27.94 0.74 -1.34
N ALA A 317 -27.26 0.62 -2.48
CA ALA A 317 -27.84 0.05 -3.70
C ALA A 317 -28.13 -1.47 -3.60
N SER A 318 -27.49 -2.17 -2.66
CA SER A 318 -27.83 -3.55 -2.32
C SER A 318 -27.93 -3.76 -0.80
N ARG A 319 -28.51 -4.90 -0.40
CA ARG A 319 -28.59 -5.30 1.02
C ARG A 319 -27.17 -5.55 1.56
N LYS A 320 -26.84 -4.97 2.72
CA LYS A 320 -25.52 -5.11 3.36
C LYS A 320 -25.05 -6.57 3.45
N ALA A 321 -25.91 -7.50 3.87
CA ALA A 321 -25.55 -8.91 3.99
C ALA A 321 -25.11 -9.53 2.65
N LYS A 322 -25.85 -9.27 1.56
CA LYS A 322 -25.54 -9.76 0.21
C LYS A 322 -24.25 -9.14 -0.33
N PHE A 323 -24.03 -7.85 -0.05
CA PHE A 323 -22.79 -7.17 -0.43
C PHE A 323 -21.59 -7.80 0.26
N TRP A 324 -21.61 -7.92 1.59
CA TRP A 324 -20.48 -8.44 2.37
C TRP A 324 -20.17 -9.91 2.06
N SER A 325 -21.18 -10.74 1.78
CA SER A 325 -20.96 -12.14 1.38
C SER A 325 -20.22 -12.28 0.05
N ALA A 326 -20.36 -11.30 -0.85
CA ALA A 326 -19.63 -11.27 -2.12
C ALA A 326 -18.28 -10.54 -1.99
N PHE A 327 -18.25 -9.43 -1.25
CA PHE A 327 -17.08 -8.58 -1.09
C PHE A 327 -15.95 -9.29 -0.34
N LEU A 328 -16.22 -9.92 0.80
CA LEU A 328 -15.16 -10.47 1.66
C LEU A 328 -14.34 -11.55 0.93
N PRO A 329 -14.94 -12.62 0.36
CA PRO A 329 -14.16 -13.66 -0.29
C PRO A 329 -13.37 -13.14 -1.49
N LEU A 330 -13.94 -12.18 -2.25
CA LEU A 330 -13.26 -11.59 -3.39
C LEU A 330 -12.09 -10.69 -2.97
N SER A 331 -12.30 -9.84 -1.96
CA SER A 331 -11.28 -8.91 -1.45
C SER A 331 -10.08 -9.61 -0.79
N GLU A 332 -10.28 -10.86 -0.33
CA GLU A 332 -9.23 -11.70 0.26
C GLU A 332 -8.44 -12.48 -0.79
N ARG A 333 -9.00 -12.71 -1.99
CA ARG A 333 -8.30 -13.36 -3.10
C ARG A 333 -7.42 -12.35 -3.84
N THR A 334 -6.22 -12.12 -3.30
CA THR A 334 -5.27 -11.14 -3.86
C THR A 334 -5.02 -11.34 -5.35
N HIS A 335 -4.90 -12.59 -5.83
CA HIS A 335 -4.67 -12.86 -7.25
C HIS A 335 -5.82 -12.40 -8.15
N ASP A 336 -7.07 -12.48 -7.69
CA ASP A 336 -8.23 -12.00 -8.44
C ASP A 336 -8.23 -10.48 -8.49
N VAL A 337 -7.97 -9.84 -7.34
CA VAL A 337 -7.85 -8.38 -7.24
C VAL A 337 -6.72 -7.88 -8.13
N ASP A 338 -5.55 -8.52 -8.10
CA ASP A 338 -4.41 -8.17 -8.94
C ASP A 338 -4.72 -8.37 -10.42
N ARG A 339 -5.46 -9.42 -10.79
CA ARG A 339 -5.90 -9.63 -12.18
C ARG A 339 -6.88 -8.54 -12.63
N LEU A 340 -7.79 -8.10 -11.76
CA LEU A 340 -8.73 -7.02 -12.06
C LEU A 340 -8.01 -5.67 -12.24
N VAL A 341 -6.94 -5.43 -11.49
CA VAL A 341 -6.19 -4.17 -11.52
C VAL A 341 -5.11 -4.17 -12.61
N TYR A 342 -4.29 -5.21 -12.67
CA TYR A 342 -3.05 -5.28 -13.47
C TYR A 342 -3.11 -6.30 -14.63
N GLY A 343 -4.18 -7.08 -14.74
CA GLY A 343 -4.32 -8.06 -15.82
C GLY A 343 -4.41 -7.40 -17.20
N ALA A 344 -4.16 -8.19 -18.26
CA ALA A 344 -4.24 -7.70 -19.65
C ALA A 344 -5.61 -7.11 -20.03
N SER A 345 -6.67 -7.58 -19.36
CA SER A 345 -8.04 -7.07 -19.47
C SER A 345 -8.49 -6.35 -18.19
N GLY A 346 -7.56 -5.96 -17.32
CA GLY A 346 -7.85 -5.27 -16.07
C GLY A 346 -8.44 -3.88 -16.33
N GLU A 347 -9.39 -3.48 -15.48
CA GLU A 347 -10.01 -2.15 -15.54
C GLU A 347 -9.09 -1.07 -14.91
N GLY A 348 -7.96 -1.48 -14.31
CA GLY A 348 -7.02 -0.59 -13.62
C GLY A 348 -7.45 -0.29 -12.18
N ALA A 349 -6.55 0.32 -11.39
CA ALA A 349 -6.84 0.66 -9.99
C ALA A 349 -7.89 1.79 -9.83
N GLY A 350 -8.34 2.41 -10.93
CA GLY A 350 -9.10 3.66 -10.90
C GLY A 350 -8.18 4.89 -10.93
N SER A 351 -8.60 5.98 -10.29
CA SER A 351 -7.79 7.21 -10.18
C SER A 351 -6.66 7.04 -9.16
N ALA A 352 -5.49 7.61 -9.44
CA ALA A 352 -4.37 7.68 -8.49
C ALA A 352 -4.68 8.51 -7.23
N THR A 353 -5.81 9.24 -7.23
CA THR A 353 -6.22 10.13 -6.14
C THR A 353 -7.34 9.55 -5.28
N GLU A 354 -7.80 8.32 -5.54
CA GLU A 354 -8.96 7.73 -4.89
C GLU A 354 -8.69 6.30 -4.44
N ILE A 355 -9.14 5.95 -3.23
CA ILE A 355 -9.13 4.59 -2.72
C ILE A 355 -10.44 4.29 -1.98
N VAL A 356 -10.78 3.02 -1.86
CA VAL A 356 -11.82 2.55 -0.94
C VAL A 356 -11.13 2.00 0.30
N VAL A 357 -11.56 2.42 1.49
CA VAL A 357 -11.02 1.97 2.76
C VAL A 357 -12.05 1.10 3.46
N GLU A 358 -11.71 -0.17 3.68
CA GLU A 358 -12.43 -1.02 4.60
C GLU A 358 -11.94 -0.79 6.03
N ILE A 359 -12.88 -0.48 6.92
CA ILE A 359 -12.63 -0.17 8.32
C ILE A 359 -13.17 -1.32 9.15
N LEU A 360 -12.26 -2.01 9.84
CA LEU A 360 -12.55 -3.09 10.76
C LEU A 360 -12.29 -2.63 12.19
N ILE A 361 -13.31 -2.65 13.05
CA ILE A 361 -13.19 -2.22 14.45
C ILE A 361 -13.57 -3.38 15.38
N ARG A 362 -12.68 -3.69 16.33
CA ARG A 362 -12.98 -4.54 17.49
C ARG A 362 -12.92 -3.70 18.76
N GLY A 363 -14.04 -3.61 19.47
CA GLY A 363 -14.13 -2.98 20.78
C GLY A 363 -13.57 -3.87 21.90
N GLY A 364 -12.78 -3.28 22.80
CA GLY A 364 -12.24 -3.95 23.98
C GLY A 364 -13.16 -3.86 25.20
N GLU A 365 -12.82 -4.61 26.25
CA GLU A 365 -13.45 -4.50 27.58
C GLU A 365 -13.30 -3.08 28.13
N GLY A 366 -14.44 -2.42 28.36
CA GLY A 366 -14.51 -1.04 28.86
C GLY A 366 -15.17 -0.04 27.90
N SER A 367 -15.39 -0.38 26.63
CA SER A 367 -15.96 0.56 25.64
C SER A 367 -17.49 0.70 25.65
N GLY A 368 -18.22 -0.02 26.51
CA GLY A 368 -19.69 -0.01 26.56
C GLY A 368 -20.40 -0.53 25.30
N ARG A 369 -19.67 -0.69 24.18
CA ARG A 369 -20.12 -1.34 22.95
C ARG A 369 -20.00 -2.86 23.10
N LYS A 370 -20.99 -3.58 22.56
CA LYS A 370 -21.02 -5.06 22.56
C LYS A 370 -19.71 -5.60 21.98
N ARG A 371 -19.18 -6.69 22.57
CA ARG A 371 -18.07 -7.47 22.00
C ARG A 371 -18.47 -7.94 20.60
N GLY A 372 -18.04 -7.22 19.58
CA GLY A 372 -18.39 -7.46 18.19
C GLY A 372 -17.35 -6.86 17.26
N ILE A 373 -17.30 -7.39 16.03
CA ILE A 373 -16.48 -6.86 14.95
C ILE A 373 -17.41 -6.02 14.08
N GLU A 374 -17.12 -4.72 13.97
CA GLU A 374 -17.81 -3.79 13.09
C GLU A 374 -17.01 -3.64 11.79
N ARG A 375 -17.70 -3.66 10.65
CA ARG A 375 -17.11 -3.47 9.31
C ARG A 375 -17.86 -2.42 8.53
N GLU A 376 -17.12 -1.47 7.98
CA GLU A 376 -17.65 -0.40 7.12
C GLU A 376 -16.73 -0.14 5.93
N LEU A 377 -17.28 0.44 4.87
CA LEU A 377 -16.51 0.94 3.73
C LEU A 377 -16.64 2.46 3.67
N GLU A 378 -15.52 3.12 3.45
CA GLU A 378 -15.43 4.57 3.28
C GLU A 378 -14.63 4.87 2.01
N GLY A 379 -14.96 5.98 1.33
CA GLY A 379 -14.15 6.49 0.25
C GLY A 379 -13.04 7.37 0.80
N TRP A 380 -11.89 7.42 0.13
CA TRP A 380 -10.84 8.37 0.48
C TRP A 380 -10.31 9.03 -0.76
N THR A 381 -10.22 10.36 -0.73
CA THR A 381 -9.61 11.14 -1.82
C THR A 381 -8.37 11.87 -1.32
N LEU A 382 -7.44 12.15 -2.24
CA LEU A 382 -6.24 12.92 -1.90
C LEU A 382 -6.55 14.37 -1.49
N VAL A 383 -7.67 14.93 -1.96
CA VAL A 383 -8.03 16.34 -1.75
C VAL A 383 -8.86 16.51 -0.47
N ASP A 384 -9.92 15.72 -0.32
CA ASP A 384 -10.89 15.87 0.76
C ASP A 384 -10.66 14.87 1.91
N GLY A 385 -9.77 13.89 1.73
CA GLY A 385 -9.54 12.81 2.69
C GLY A 385 -10.75 11.87 2.80
N PRO A 386 -11.14 11.44 4.01
CA PRO A 386 -12.27 10.53 4.24
C PRO A 386 -13.59 11.12 3.72
N CYS A 387 -14.33 10.34 2.95
CA CYS A 387 -15.53 10.78 2.25
C CYS A 387 -16.51 9.63 1.97
N ASP A 388 -17.75 9.98 1.64
CA ASP A 388 -18.75 8.99 1.22
C ASP A 388 -18.35 8.35 -0.14
N LEU A 389 -18.60 7.05 -0.31
CA LEU A 389 -18.30 6.33 -1.56
C LEU A 389 -18.96 6.97 -2.80
N THR A 390 -20.07 7.67 -2.62
CA THR A 390 -20.77 8.41 -3.69
C THR A 390 -19.97 9.60 -4.24
N LYS A 391 -18.98 10.09 -3.49
CA LYS A 391 -18.12 11.19 -3.90
C LYS A 391 -16.92 10.75 -4.73
N LEU A 392 -16.63 9.45 -4.78
CA LEU A 392 -15.55 8.92 -5.62
C LEU A 392 -15.95 9.01 -7.10
N GLU A 393 -15.19 9.76 -7.88
CA GLU A 393 -15.43 9.99 -9.29
C GLU A 393 -15.30 8.69 -10.10
N SER A 394 -14.36 7.83 -9.72
CA SER A 394 -14.21 6.48 -10.28
C SER A 394 -15.45 5.60 -10.09
N LEU A 395 -16.26 5.86 -9.06
CA LEU A 395 -17.48 5.10 -8.76
C LEU A 395 -18.77 5.77 -9.24
N ARG A 396 -18.70 6.94 -9.88
CA ARG A 396 -19.90 7.71 -10.31
C ARG A 396 -20.88 6.88 -11.14
N GLY A 397 -20.37 5.97 -11.97
CA GLY A 397 -21.18 5.07 -12.80
C GLY A 397 -22.05 4.08 -12.01
N LEU A 398 -21.71 3.77 -10.76
CA LEU A 398 -22.47 2.85 -9.90
C LEU A 398 -23.72 3.50 -9.33
N TRP A 399 -23.66 4.80 -9.07
CA TRP A 399 -24.72 5.54 -8.40
C TRP A 399 -25.78 6.09 -9.37
N GLY A 400 -25.45 6.16 -10.66
CA GLY A 400 -26.35 6.66 -11.70
C GLY A 400 -27.49 5.70 -12.10
N LYS A 401 -27.42 4.42 -11.70
CA LYS A 401 -28.49 3.45 -11.96
C LYS A 401 -29.49 3.45 -10.80
N LYS A 402 -30.67 4.00 -11.05
CA LYS A 402 -31.83 3.93 -10.16
C LYS A 402 -32.02 2.49 -9.68
N THR A 403 -32.14 2.32 -8.37
CA THR A 403 -32.50 1.08 -7.69
C THR A 403 -33.67 0.43 -8.45
N ILE A 404 -33.40 -0.67 -9.16
CA ILE A 404 -34.48 -1.61 -9.46
C ILE A 404 -34.70 -2.29 -8.13
N GLU A 405 -35.69 -1.82 -7.37
CA GLU A 405 -36.31 -2.66 -6.36
C GLU A 405 -36.80 -3.89 -7.10
N GLU A 406 -35.99 -4.94 -7.09
CA GLU A 406 -36.46 -6.28 -7.36
C GLU A 406 -37.34 -6.63 -6.15
N ALA A 407 -38.58 -6.11 -6.18
CA ALA A 407 -39.68 -6.79 -5.54
C ALA A 407 -39.60 -8.21 -6.10
N ALA A 408 -39.15 -9.16 -5.27
CA ALA A 408 -39.11 -10.56 -5.64
C ALA A 408 -40.41 -10.87 -6.37
N PRO A 409 -40.38 -11.40 -7.61
CA PRO A 409 -41.60 -11.73 -8.30
C PRO A 409 -42.35 -12.68 -7.38
N ASP A 410 -43.50 -12.23 -6.88
CA ASP A 410 -44.32 -13.02 -5.99
C ASP A 410 -44.58 -14.35 -6.72
N PRO A 411 -44.04 -15.48 -6.22
CA PRO A 411 -44.13 -16.77 -6.91
C PRO A 411 -45.58 -17.22 -7.08
N THR A 412 -46.53 -16.52 -6.44
CA THR A 412 -47.95 -16.75 -6.53
C THR A 412 -48.66 -16.00 -7.68
N GLN A 413 -47.96 -15.17 -8.46
CA GLN A 413 -48.57 -14.38 -9.55
C GLN A 413 -49.09 -15.24 -10.73
N ASN A 414 -48.62 -16.48 -10.88
CA ASN A 414 -48.99 -17.40 -11.96
C ASN A 414 -49.79 -18.63 -11.52
N VAL A 415 -50.25 -18.69 -10.26
CA VAL A 415 -51.16 -19.76 -9.82
C VAL A 415 -52.61 -19.37 -10.09
N SER A 416 -53.40 -20.33 -10.57
CA SER A 416 -54.82 -20.15 -10.91
C SER A 416 -55.73 -19.96 -9.69
N PHE A 417 -55.17 -19.98 -8.49
CA PHE A 417 -55.85 -19.75 -7.23
C PHE A 417 -54.98 -18.85 -6.34
N ASN A 418 -55.61 -17.85 -5.73
CA ASN A 418 -54.92 -16.83 -4.95
C ASN A 418 -54.54 -17.41 -3.58
N LEU A 419 -53.23 -17.51 -3.29
CA LEU A 419 -52.72 -18.00 -2.01
C LEU A 419 -52.71 -16.92 -0.93
N ASN A 420 -52.85 -15.65 -1.32
CA ASN A 420 -52.93 -14.52 -0.41
C ASN A 420 -54.39 -14.26 -0.02
N LEU A 421 -54.64 -14.20 1.29
CA LEU A 421 -55.93 -13.77 1.82
C LEU A 421 -56.12 -12.28 1.54
N THR A 422 -57.27 -11.90 1.00
CA THR A 422 -57.68 -10.49 0.94
C THR A 422 -57.88 -9.95 2.36
N SER A 423 -57.79 -8.62 2.53
CA SER A 423 -58.00 -7.96 3.82
C SER A 423 -59.34 -8.36 4.47
N SER A 424 -60.38 -8.49 3.66
CA SER A 424 -61.70 -8.96 4.11
C SER A 424 -61.68 -10.43 4.57
N GLN A 425 -60.90 -11.30 3.93
CA GLN A 425 -60.77 -12.71 4.32
C GLN A 425 -59.91 -12.89 5.58
N GLN A 426 -58.89 -12.04 5.78
CA GLN A 426 -58.14 -11.99 7.04
C GLN A 426 -59.02 -11.56 8.21
N GLU A 427 -59.85 -10.53 8.01
CA GLU A 427 -60.81 -10.07 9.02
C GLU A 427 -61.86 -11.16 9.34
N GLN A 428 -62.39 -11.84 8.31
CA GLN A 428 -63.34 -12.94 8.52
C GLN A 428 -62.68 -14.12 9.24
N ARG A 429 -61.45 -14.50 8.89
CA ARG A 429 -60.71 -15.56 9.58
C ARG A 429 -60.43 -15.20 11.04
N ALA A 430 -60.10 -13.94 11.34
CA ALA A 430 -59.90 -13.47 12.70
C ALA A 430 -61.19 -13.45 13.55
N GLN A 431 -62.36 -13.40 12.90
CA GLN A 431 -63.67 -13.46 13.56
C GLN A 431 -64.19 -14.88 13.78
N VAL A 432 -63.56 -15.91 13.18
CA VAL A 432 -63.96 -17.31 13.41
C VAL A 432 -63.49 -17.73 14.81
N PRO A 433 -64.42 -18.05 15.74
CA PRO A 433 -64.06 -18.46 17.09
C PRO A 433 -63.29 -19.78 17.04
N LEU A 434 -62.06 -19.79 17.57
CA LEU A 434 -61.23 -20.99 17.62
C LEU A 434 -61.74 -21.93 18.74
N PRO A 435 -62.11 -23.19 18.44
CA PRO A 435 -62.74 -24.09 19.41
C PRO A 435 -61.91 -24.46 20.65
N TYR A 436 -60.60 -24.16 20.66
CA TYR A 436 -59.66 -24.57 21.71
C TYR A 436 -58.65 -23.48 22.11
N ALA A 437 -58.94 -22.20 21.85
CA ALA A 437 -58.15 -21.13 22.44
C ALA A 437 -58.53 -21.01 23.92
N HIS A 438 -57.83 -21.75 24.79
CA HIS A 438 -57.82 -21.48 26.23
C HIS A 438 -57.12 -20.13 26.44
N GLU A 439 -57.86 -19.04 26.25
CA GLU A 439 -57.48 -17.75 26.80
C GLU A 439 -57.33 -17.94 28.30
N GLY A 440 -56.13 -17.68 28.82
CA GLY A 440 -55.78 -17.77 30.23
C GLY A 440 -56.55 -16.76 31.08
N LYS A 441 -57.87 -16.97 31.23
CA LYS A 441 -58.65 -16.41 32.31
C LYS A 441 -58.18 -17.10 33.58
N ARG A 442 -57.42 -16.35 34.38
CA ARG A 442 -57.30 -16.63 35.81
C ARG A 442 -58.72 -16.68 36.36
N HIS A 443 -59.14 -17.88 36.76
CA HIS A 443 -60.26 -18.03 37.66
C HIS A 443 -59.76 -17.49 39.01
N ASP A 444 -60.19 -16.27 39.35
CA ASP A 444 -60.33 -15.91 40.75
C ASP A 444 -61.44 -16.82 41.28
N ASP A 445 -61.08 -17.82 42.08
CA ASP A 445 -61.84 -18.35 43.22
C ASP A 445 -61.13 -19.64 43.75
N ASP A 446 -60.67 -19.53 45.00
CA ASP A 446 -60.42 -20.58 46.00
C ASP A 446 -59.48 -21.77 45.69
N ASP A 447 -58.21 -21.71 46.15
CA ASP A 447 -57.71 -22.61 47.21
C ASP A 447 -56.29 -22.21 47.71
N GLU A 448 -56.10 -22.25 49.02
CA GLU A 448 -54.83 -22.04 49.71
C GLU A 448 -53.91 -23.26 49.51
N ASN A 449 -52.77 -23.09 48.82
CA ASN A 449 -51.42 -23.52 49.24
C ASN A 449 -50.43 -23.68 48.06
N ASN A 450 -49.35 -22.90 48.13
CA ASN A 450 -47.96 -23.25 47.75
C ASN A 450 -47.40 -22.95 46.32
N VAL A 451 -46.34 -22.10 46.31
CA VAL A 451 -45.19 -21.94 45.38
C VAL A 451 -45.36 -21.14 44.05
N PRO A 452 -44.42 -20.22 43.69
CA PRO A 452 -44.63 -19.21 42.64
C PRO A 452 -44.17 -19.61 41.23
N ASN A 453 -44.86 -19.01 40.24
CA ASN A 453 -44.43 -18.68 38.87
C ASN A 453 -43.54 -19.68 38.13
N ALA A 454 -44.16 -20.58 37.37
CA ALA A 454 -43.55 -21.17 36.18
C ALA A 454 -44.34 -20.72 34.94
N THR A 455 -43.70 -19.91 34.09
CA THR A 455 -44.02 -19.84 32.67
C THR A 455 -43.97 -21.26 32.07
N PRO A 456 -44.92 -21.69 31.21
CA PRO A 456 -44.84 -22.99 30.58
C PRO A 456 -43.61 -23.03 29.66
N ALA A 457 -42.53 -23.63 30.15
CA ALA A 457 -41.35 -23.94 29.37
C ALA A 457 -41.55 -25.33 28.76
N ILE A 458 -41.47 -25.41 27.43
CA ILE A 458 -41.40 -26.69 26.73
C ILE A 458 -39.98 -27.20 26.95
N PHE A 459 -39.82 -28.23 27.78
CA PHE A 459 -38.55 -28.92 27.96
C PHE A 459 -38.45 -30.00 26.89
N TYR A 460 -37.55 -29.79 25.93
CA TYR A 460 -37.15 -30.79 24.96
C TYR A 460 -35.93 -31.52 25.53
N ASP A 461 -36.07 -32.83 25.74
CA ASP A 461 -34.98 -33.72 26.13
C ASP A 461 -34.54 -34.42 24.82
N PRO A 462 -33.36 -34.11 24.26
CA PRO A 462 -32.91 -34.73 23.03
C PRO A 462 -32.70 -36.22 23.30
N ASP A 463 -33.55 -37.06 22.73
CA ASP A 463 -33.29 -38.49 22.75
C ASP A 463 -32.12 -38.78 21.79
N SER A 464 -31.37 -39.83 22.09
CA SER A 464 -30.25 -40.30 21.29
C SER A 464 -30.67 -40.99 19.99
N ALA A 465 -31.84 -40.64 19.43
CA ALA A 465 -32.32 -41.04 18.12
C ALA A 465 -32.55 -39.85 17.18
N ASP A 466 -32.23 -38.62 17.61
CA ASP A 466 -31.97 -37.47 16.73
C ASP A 466 -30.51 -37.48 16.23
N ASP A 467 -30.01 -38.69 15.99
CA ASP A 467 -28.82 -38.94 15.19
C ASP A 467 -29.17 -38.44 13.80
N ILE A 468 -28.49 -37.35 13.41
CA ILE A 468 -28.20 -36.96 12.03
C ILE A 468 -28.29 -38.20 11.13
N ASP A 469 -29.24 -38.18 10.20
CA ASP A 469 -29.29 -39.15 9.12
C ASP A 469 -28.01 -38.92 8.31
N ASP A 470 -27.00 -39.77 8.52
CA ASP A 470 -25.72 -39.77 7.79
C ASP A 470 -25.92 -40.03 6.28
N ASP A 471 -27.16 -40.22 5.82
CA ASP A 471 -27.60 -40.27 4.43
C ASP A 471 -28.01 -38.87 3.91
N ASP A 472 -27.24 -37.81 4.22
CA ASP A 472 -27.40 -36.53 3.52
C ASP A 472 -26.87 -36.74 2.07
N PRO A 473 -27.74 -36.84 1.06
CA PRO A 473 -27.37 -37.28 -0.30
C PRO A 473 -26.58 -36.22 -1.09
N ASP A 474 -26.10 -35.20 -0.37
CA ASP A 474 -25.46 -33.98 -0.82
C ASP A 474 -23.93 -34.09 -0.70
N GLU A 475 -23.39 -34.99 0.15
CA GLU A 475 -21.94 -35.14 0.41
C GLU A 475 -21.15 -35.77 -0.76
N ASP A 476 -21.84 -36.39 -1.74
CA ASP A 476 -21.20 -37.00 -2.92
C ASP A 476 -21.14 -36.05 -4.13
N LEU A 477 -21.65 -34.82 -4.02
CA LEU A 477 -21.70 -33.86 -5.12
C LEU A 477 -20.42 -33.00 -5.19
N ASP A 478 -19.31 -33.64 -5.58
CA ASP A 478 -18.16 -32.93 -6.13
C ASP A 478 -18.52 -32.34 -7.51
N ILE A 479 -18.75 -31.02 -7.57
CA ILE A 479 -18.81 -30.22 -8.81
C ILE A 479 -17.81 -29.07 -8.76
#